data_AF-A0A1W6YR99-F1
#
_entry.id   AF-A0A1W6YR99-F1
#
_cell.length_a   1.000
_cell.length_b   1.000
_cell.length_c   1.000
_cell.angle_alpha   90.00
_cell.angle_beta   90.00
_cell.angle_gamma   90.00
#
_symmetry.space_group_name_H-M   'P 1'
#
loop_
_entity.id
_entity.type
_entity.pdbx_description
1 polymer ?
#
loop_
_entity_poly.entity_id
_entity_poly.type
_entity_poly.pdbx_seq_one_letter_code
_entity_poly.pdbx_strand_id
1 'polypeptide(L)' 'MNPTPLWSAADIQAHCQRYGLQLPEPLMRRMQELSTDVSLAGMGIARMPAKDREPALVFDLPAAAIHREET' A
#
# COMPACT_ATOMS: atom_id res chain seq x y z
N MET A 1 -12.38 3.46 20.28
CA MET A 1 -13.35 3.30 19.18
C MET A 1 -12.73 2.34 18.18
N ASN A 2 -13.35 1.19 17.94
CA ASN A 2 -12.88 0.29 16.88
C ASN A 2 -13.19 0.96 15.54
N PRO A 3 -12.21 1.16 14.64
CA PRO A 3 -12.49 1.70 13.32
C PRO A 3 -13.46 0.77 12.61
N THR A 4 -14.55 1.32 12.10
CA THR A 4 -15.47 0.55 11.25
C THR A 4 -14.65 0.04 10.06
N PRO A 5 -14.64 -1.28 9.77
CA PRO A 5 -13.89 -1.79 8.64
C PRO A 5 -14.42 -1.13 7.36
N LEU A 6 -13.53 -0.43 6.67
CA LEU A 6 -13.85 0.26 5.40
C LEU A 6 -14.18 -0.75 4.29
N TRP A 7 -13.69 -1.98 4.40
CA TRP A 7 -13.93 -3.07 3.46
C TRP A 7 -14.74 -4.18 4.14
N SER A 8 -15.88 -4.54 3.54
CA SER A 8 -16.67 -5.68 3.97
C SER A 8 -16.09 -7.00 3.46
N ALA A 9 -16.53 -8.12 4.03
CA ALA A 9 -16.17 -9.44 3.52
C ALA A 9 -16.64 -9.65 2.06
N ALA A 10 -17.78 -9.06 1.70
CA ALA A 10 -18.31 -9.11 0.34
C ALA A 10 -17.44 -8.34 -0.66
N ASP A 11 -16.91 -7.17 -0.26
CA ASP A 11 -15.99 -6.40 -1.10
C ASP A 11 -14.71 -7.18 -1.39
N ILE A 12 -14.19 -7.86 -0.37
CA ILE A 12 -13.00 -8.71 -0.48
C ILE A 12 -13.27 -9.92 -1.36
N GLN A 13 -14.42 -10.57 -1.22
CA GLN A 13 -14.80 -11.68 -2.09
C GLN A 13 -14.92 -11.23 -3.55
N ALA A 14 -15.59 -10.10 -3.80
CA ALA A 14 -15.74 -9.54 -5.14
C ALA A 14 -14.38 -9.14 -5.76
N HIS A 15 -13.47 -8.60 -4.95
CA HIS A 15 -12.10 -8.30 -5.37
C HIS A 15 -11.35 -9.56 -5.79
N CYS A 16 -11.36 -10.61 -4.95
CA CYS A 16 -10.74 -11.89 -5.26
C CYS A 16 -11.28 -12.49 -6.57
N GLN A 17 -12.61 -12.52 -6.73
CA GLN A 17 -13.27 -13.05 -7.93
C GLN A 17 -12.86 -12.31 -9.20
N ARG A 18 -12.75 -10.97 -9.14
CA ARG A 18 -12.34 -10.14 -10.29
C ARG A 18 -10.97 -10.53 -10.83
N TYR A 19 -10.08 -10.99 -9.96
CA TYR A 19 -8.72 -11.41 -10.32
C TYR A 19 -8.55 -12.93 -10.38
N GLY A 20 -9.65 -13.70 -10.33
CA GLY A 20 -9.60 -15.17 -10.36
C GLY A 20 -8.94 -15.80 -9.14
N LEU A 21 -8.88 -15.08 -8.01
CA LEU A 21 -8.30 -15.57 -6.76
C LEU A 21 -9.36 -16.31 -5.94
N GLN A 22 -8.99 -17.48 -5.41
CA GLN A 22 -9.75 -18.16 -4.38
C GLN A 22 -8.92 -18.25 -3.11
N LEU A 23 -9.35 -17.50 -2.10
CA LEU A 23 -8.69 -17.46 -0.80
C LEU A 23 -9.48 -18.30 0.21
N PRO A 24 -8.82 -19.17 1.00
CA PRO A 24 -9.40 -19.76 2.19
C PRO A 24 -9.87 -18.71 3.20
N GLU A 25 -10.89 -19.04 3.99
CA GLU A 25 -11.50 -18.15 5.00
C GLU A 25 -10.49 -17.43 5.92
N PRO A 26 -9.42 -18.09 6.45
CA PRO A 26 -8.43 -17.40 7.27
C PRO A 26 -7.69 -16.28 6.52
N LEU A 27 -7.43 -16.47 5.22
CA LEU A 27 -6.76 -15.47 4.39
C LEU A 27 -7.72 -14.34 3.99
N MET A 28 -9.00 -14.64 3.77
CA MET A 28 -10.02 -13.60 3.55
C MET A 28 -10.14 -12.68 4.77
N ARG A 29 -10.17 -13.24 5.98
CA ARG A 29 -10.16 -12.46 7.23
C ARG A 29 -8.90 -11.60 7.35
N ARG A 30 -7.73 -12.19 7.07
CA ARG A 30 -6.47 -11.44 7.12
C ARG A 30 -6.45 -10.29 6.12
N MET A 31 -7.00 -10.49 4.93
CA MET A 31 -7.11 -9.44 3.92
C MET A 31 -8.04 -8.31 4.39
N GLN A 32 -9.09 -8.64 5.14
CA GLN A 32 -9.98 -7.65 5.76
C GLN A 32 -9.26 -6.79 6.80
N GLU A 33 -8.52 -7.43 7.70
CA GLU A 33 -7.69 -6.74 8.70
C GLU A 33 -6.72 -5.78 8.00
N LEU A 34 -5.93 -6.28 7.05
CA LEU A 34 -4.93 -5.49 6.32
C LEU A 34 -5.56 -4.32 5.55
N SER A 35 -6.69 -4.55 4.88
CA SER A 35 -7.38 -3.49 4.13
C SER A 35 -7.84 -2.35 5.03
N THR A 36 -8.25 -2.67 6.27
CA THR A 36 -8.64 -1.68 7.27
C THR A 36 -7.42 -0.89 7.74
N ASP A 37 -6.34 -1.58 8.11
CA ASP A 37 -5.10 -0.95 8.59
C ASP A 37 -4.50 -0.02 7.53
N VAL A 38 -4.41 -0.48 6.27
CA VAL A 38 -3.88 0.31 5.16
C VAL A 38 -4.77 1.53 4.87
N SER A 39 -6.09 1.38 4.92
CA SER A 39 -7.01 2.49 4.68
C SER A 39 -6.87 3.56 5.77
N LEU A 40 -6.75 3.16 7.04
CA LEU A 40 -6.51 4.07 8.16
C LEU A 40 -5.16 4.77 8.05
N ALA A 41 -4.10 4.02 7.76
CA ALA A 41 -2.77 4.58 7.55
C ALA A 41 -2.78 5.61 6.41
N GLY A 42 -3.44 5.28 5.29
CA GLY A 42 -3.56 6.16 4.14
C GLY A 42 -4.35 7.44 4.40
N MET A 43 -5.35 7.42 5.29
CA MET A 43 -6.07 8.63 5.73
C MET A 43 -5.21 9.56 6.59
N GLY A 44 -4.23 9.01 7.32
CA GLY A 44 -3.29 9.81 8.10
C GLY A 44 -2.23 10.54 7.25
N ILE A 45 -2.06 10.15 5.99
CA ILE A 45 -1.13 10.79 5.06
C ILE A 45 -1.83 12.00 4.45
N ALA A 46 -1.38 13.21 4.85
CA ALA A 46 -1.85 14.44 4.23
C ALA A 46 -1.51 14.43 2.73
N ARG A 47 -2.53 14.31 1.89
CA ARG A 47 -2.37 14.41 0.44
C ARG A 47 -2.19 15.87 0.04
N MET A 48 -1.23 16.13 -0.84
CA MET A 48 -1.12 17.45 -1.43
C MET A 48 -2.38 17.74 -2.27
N PRO A 49 -2.86 18.98 -2.30
CA PRO A 49 -4.12 19.34 -2.96
C PRO A 49 -4.09 19.16 -4.48
N ALA A 50 -2.91 19.01 -5.08
CA ALA A 50 -2.74 18.78 -6.50
C ALA A 50 -1.52 17.88 -6.76
N LYS A 51 -1.63 17.01 -7.76
CA LYS A 51 -0.64 15.98 -8.11
C LYS A 51 0.70 16.56 -8.58
N ASP A 52 0.66 17.73 -9.20
CA ASP A 52 1.83 18.52 -9.61
C ASP A 52 2.60 19.13 -8.42
N ARG A 53 2.02 19.12 -7.23
CA ARG A 53 2.64 19.54 -5.97
C ARG A 53 3.13 18.38 -5.12
N GLU A 54 2.96 17.14 -5.57
CA GLU A 54 3.63 16.00 -4.92
C GLU A 54 5.14 16.15 -5.15
N PRO A 55 5.98 16.00 -4.12
CA PRO A 55 7.41 16.04 -4.30
C PRO A 55 7.77 14.98 -5.34
N ALA A 56 8.46 15.39 -6.42
CA ALA A 56 8.98 14.46 -7.40
C ALA A 56 9.76 13.38 -6.65
N LEU A 57 9.56 12.11 -7.03
CA LEU A 57 10.32 10.97 -6.52
C LEU A 57 11.77 11.06 -7.02
N VAL A 58 12.48 12.08 -6.59
CA VAL A 58 13.92 12.20 -6.80
C VAL A 58 14.54 11.33 -5.73
N PHE A 59 14.79 10.07 -6.09
CA PHE A 59 15.68 9.24 -5.33
C PHE A 59 17.08 9.78 -5.56
N ASP A 60 17.64 10.49 -4.58
CA ASP A 60 19.06 10.77 -4.54
C ASP A 60 19.79 9.44 -4.36
N LEU A 61 20.17 8.80 -5.48
CA LEU A 61 21.09 7.69 -5.43
C LEU A 61 22.42 8.25 -4.90
N PRO A 62 22.96 7.75 -3.78
CA PRO A 62 24.32 8.10 -3.41
C PRO A 62 25.21 7.66 -4.56
N ALA A 63 25.90 8.61 -5.18
CA ALA A 63 26.89 8.31 -6.20
C ALA A 63 27.88 7.33 -5.56
N ALA A 64 27.75 6.05 -5.91
CA ALA A 64 28.61 5.01 -5.39
C ALA A 64 30.05 5.50 -5.61
N ALA A 65 30.82 5.55 -4.52
CA ALA A 65 32.23 5.86 -4.56
C ALA A 65 32.85 5.02 -5.66
N ILE A 66 33.25 5.69 -6.75
CA ILE A 66 34.04 5.08 -7.81
C ILE A 66 35.37 4.78 -7.13
N HIS A 67 35.49 3.57 -6.56
CA HIS A 67 36.75 2.98 -6.19
C HIS A 67 37.54 2.86 -7.48
N ARG A 68 38.39 3.86 -7.75
CA ARG A 68 39.51 3.71 -8.66
C ARG A 68 40.52 2.79 -7.96
N GLU A 69 40.46 1.51 -8.25
CA GLU A 69 41.66 0.68 -8.25
C GLU A 69 42.53 1.19 -9.40
N GLU A 70 43.55 1.98 -9.08
CA GLU A 70 44.69 2.21 -9.96
C GLU A 70 45.85 1.41 -9.41
N THR A 71 46.43 0.62 -10.33
CA THR A 71 47.42 -0.45 -10.14
C THR A 71 48.81 0.10 -9.88
#